data_AF-A0A1B6K6L8-F1
#
_entry.id   AF-A0A1B6K6L8-F1
#
_cell.length_a   1.000
_cell.length_b   1.000
_cell.length_c   1.000
_cell.angle_alpha   90.00
_cell.angle_beta   90.00
_cell.angle_gamma   90.00
#
_symmetry.space_group_name_H-M   'P 1'
#
loop_
_entity.id
_entity.type
_entity.pdbx_description
1 polymer ?
#
loop_
_entity_poly.entity_id
_entity_poly.type
_entity_poly.pdbx_seq_one_letter_code
_entity_poly.pdbx_strand_id
1 'polypeptide(L)'
;MDFYKQLSFTLLTFSVFLFVSGTGDELRYVGCFDVAHSVLSKLHKYFYGLDLNKCVNYCAALNTRQAGIHKSENFCYCGDGIDENSERKDDTLCNISCGQDKPGANRTCGGENVMSLYDNFPTLKPTMVDNNISFLLGTAPEGVRLYRSPDLHKYDTLMSTDTFNDFSSDEVDYHYAKNLGFALADGKIYKSTLTPNSNANSTGPTVIKDDFPIASFAVDWFHDTIYWASRDHSNYSVKSVDLDGGNATTLLKIQTSGTVQCMEVDPYERLFNT
;
A
#
# COMPACT_ATOMS: atom_id res chain seq x y z
N MET A 1 45.19 -4.95 24.42
CA MET A 1 44.32 -3.94 25.07
C MET A 1 43.54 -3.21 23.99
N ASP A 2 42.62 -3.98 23.41
CA ASP A 2 41.22 -3.67 23.11
C ASP A 2 40.87 -2.38 22.38
N PHE A 3 40.92 -2.52 21.05
CA PHE A 3 39.93 -1.99 20.10
C PHE A 3 38.52 -2.56 20.40
N TYR A 4 37.47 -1.80 20.04
CA TYR A 4 36.02 -2.07 20.07
C TYR A 4 35.20 -1.49 21.25
N LYS A 5 34.57 -0.34 20.97
CA LYS A 5 33.27 0.17 21.44
C LYS A 5 33.02 1.42 20.57
N GLN A 6 31.93 1.61 19.82
CA GLN A 6 30.60 1.04 19.84
C GLN A 6 30.00 1.44 18.47
N LEU A 7 29.81 0.49 17.55
CA LEU A 7 29.02 0.76 16.34
C LEU A 7 27.56 0.89 16.78
N SER A 8 27.01 2.10 16.67
CA SER A 8 25.58 2.33 16.69
C SER A 8 24.99 1.66 15.45
N PHE A 9 24.21 0.59 15.64
CA PHE A 9 23.41 -0.01 14.58
C PHE A 9 22.20 0.90 14.31
N THR A 10 22.40 1.93 13.49
CA THR A 10 21.30 2.68 12.90
C THR A 10 20.76 1.84 11.74
N LEU A 11 19.67 1.11 11.98
CA LEU A 11 18.93 0.43 10.92
C LEU A 11 18.13 1.49 10.15
N LEU A 12 18.63 1.85 8.97
CA LEU A 12 17.87 2.61 7.97
C LEU A 12 16.85 1.66 7.33
N THR A 13 15.57 1.85 7.64
CA THR A 13 14.49 1.24 6.86
C THR A 13 14.30 2.05 5.57
N PHE A 14 14.32 1.37 4.42
CA PHE A 14 14.16 1.99 3.10
C PHE A 14 12.85 1.51 2.48
N SER A 15 11.90 2.42 2.27
CA SER A 15 10.71 2.17 1.46
C SER A 15 10.84 2.95 0.15
N VAL A 16 10.88 2.22 -0.98
CA VAL A 16 11.05 2.77 -2.34
C VAL A 16 9.86 2.32 -3.19
N PHE A 17 9.08 3.26 -3.76
CA PHE A 17 8.08 2.94 -4.79
C PHE A 17 8.00 4.02 -5.88
N LEU A 18 7.67 3.59 -7.11
CA LEU A 18 7.92 4.28 -8.38
C LEU A 18 6.65 4.64 -9.14
N PHE A 19 6.75 5.66 -10.01
CA PHE A 19 5.65 6.20 -10.82
C PHE A 19 5.42 5.47 -12.13
N VAL A 20 4.15 5.48 -12.58
CA VAL A 20 3.63 4.76 -13.75
C VAL A 20 3.36 5.69 -14.93
N SER A 21 3.88 5.34 -16.11
CA SER A 21 3.28 5.66 -17.40
C SER A 21 3.37 4.44 -18.32
N GLY A 22 2.26 3.74 -18.54
CA GLY A 22 2.17 2.62 -19.45
C GLY A 22 1.70 3.06 -20.84
N THR A 23 2.55 2.92 -21.85
CA THR A 23 2.15 2.99 -23.26
C THR A 23 1.46 1.67 -23.63
N GLY A 24 0.23 1.75 -24.11
CA GLY A 24 -0.69 0.62 -24.22
C GLY A 24 -0.24 -0.50 -25.16
N ASP A 25 -0.03 -1.68 -24.56
CA ASP A 25 -0.25 -2.96 -25.24
C ASP A 25 -1.75 -3.27 -25.26
N GLU A 26 -2.20 -3.82 -26.39
CA GLU A 26 -3.60 -4.16 -26.62
C GLU A 26 -4.01 -5.33 -25.71
N LEU A 27 -4.94 -5.07 -24.78
CA LEU A 27 -5.50 -6.05 -23.85
C LEU A 27 -6.05 -7.29 -24.60
N ARG A 28 -5.55 -8.49 -24.26
CA ARG A 28 -5.90 -9.75 -24.93
C ARG A 28 -7.00 -10.51 -24.17
N TYR A 29 -8.14 -10.75 -24.83
CA TYR A 29 -9.17 -11.66 -24.29
C TYR A 29 -8.68 -13.11 -24.32
N VAL A 30 -8.81 -13.82 -23.21
CA VAL A 30 -8.37 -15.22 -23.06
C VAL A 30 -9.57 -16.18 -23.18
N GLY A 31 -10.71 -15.83 -22.58
CA GLY A 31 -11.90 -16.66 -22.63
C GLY A 31 -12.90 -16.38 -21.51
N CYS A 32 -14.03 -17.06 -21.60
CA CYS A 32 -15.07 -17.07 -20.58
C CYS A 32 -14.88 -18.23 -19.62
N PHE A 33 -14.97 -17.97 -18.31
CA PHE A 33 -14.73 -18.97 -17.26
C PHE A 33 -15.79 -18.88 -16.18
N ASP A 34 -16.04 -19.98 -15.46
CA ASP A 34 -16.86 -19.92 -14.25
C ASP A 34 -16.25 -18.99 -13.19
N VAL A 35 -17.10 -18.46 -12.31
CA VAL A 35 -16.64 -17.62 -11.20
C VAL A 35 -16.46 -18.39 -9.90
N ALA A 36 -17.03 -19.60 -9.76
CA ALA A 36 -17.14 -20.29 -8.47
C ALA A 36 -15.77 -20.55 -7.81
N HIS A 37 -14.83 -21.14 -8.54
CA HIS A 37 -13.48 -21.42 -8.02
C HIS A 37 -12.61 -20.16 -7.95
N SER A 38 -12.84 -19.22 -8.85
CA SER A 38 -12.12 -17.94 -8.87
C SER A 38 -12.56 -16.96 -7.76
N VAL A 39 -13.82 -17.02 -7.30
CA VAL A 39 -14.31 -16.33 -6.08
C VAL A 39 -13.68 -16.88 -4.81
N LEU A 40 -13.40 -18.19 -4.79
CA LEU A 40 -12.70 -18.81 -3.67
C LEU A 40 -11.20 -18.46 -3.66
N SER A 41 -10.64 -18.01 -4.79
CA SER A 41 -9.28 -17.47 -4.84
C SER A 41 -9.20 -16.16 -4.03
N LYS A 42 -8.11 -15.98 -3.27
CA LYS A 42 -7.96 -14.86 -2.32
C LYS A 42 -7.65 -13.50 -2.99
N LEU A 43 -7.41 -13.46 -4.30
CA LEU A 43 -6.99 -12.26 -5.05
C LEU A 43 -8.14 -11.67 -5.86
N HIS A 44 -9.24 -11.32 -5.20
CA HIS A 44 -10.37 -10.63 -5.84
C HIS A 44 -10.80 -9.38 -5.07
N LYS A 45 -11.37 -8.41 -5.78
CA LYS A 45 -11.87 -7.14 -5.22
C LYS A 45 -13.25 -6.79 -5.76
N TYR A 46 -14.11 -6.35 -4.84
CA TYR A 46 -15.40 -5.73 -5.17
C TYR A 46 -15.20 -4.24 -5.51
N PHE A 47 -15.80 -3.78 -6.61
CA PHE A 47 -15.73 -2.39 -7.06
C PHE A 47 -17.11 -1.77 -7.25
N TYR A 48 -17.36 -0.60 -6.66
CA TYR A 48 -18.52 0.19 -7.04
C TYR A 48 -18.38 0.73 -8.47
N GLY A 49 -19.34 0.37 -9.33
CA GLY A 49 -19.35 0.77 -10.74
C GLY A 49 -18.14 0.20 -11.49
N LEU A 50 -17.97 -1.12 -11.44
CA LEU A 50 -16.85 -1.80 -12.08
C LEU A 50 -16.85 -1.61 -13.61
N ASP A 51 -15.67 -1.32 -14.14
CA ASP A 51 -15.37 -1.35 -15.57
C ASP A 51 -14.06 -2.12 -15.80
N LEU A 52 -13.78 -2.43 -17.07
CA LEU A 52 -12.62 -3.25 -17.43
C LEU A 52 -11.29 -2.59 -17.09
N ASN A 53 -11.16 -1.29 -17.29
CA ASN A 53 -9.91 -0.57 -17.02
C ASN A 53 -9.61 -0.55 -15.52
N LYS A 54 -10.62 -0.37 -14.66
CA LYS A 54 -10.46 -0.48 -13.20
C LYS A 54 -9.93 -1.85 -12.80
N CYS A 55 -10.50 -2.92 -13.38
CA CYS A 55 -10.05 -4.26 -13.05
C CYS A 55 -8.62 -4.53 -13.53
N VAL A 56 -8.34 -4.23 -14.79
CA VAL A 56 -7.02 -4.41 -15.40
C VAL A 56 -5.95 -3.60 -14.66
N ASN A 57 -6.21 -2.32 -14.38
CA ASN A 57 -5.26 -1.47 -13.65
C ASN A 57 -5.01 -1.98 -12.24
N TYR A 58 -6.04 -2.50 -11.57
CA TYR A 58 -5.89 -3.10 -10.24
C TYR A 58 -4.99 -4.35 -10.30
N CYS A 59 -5.25 -5.28 -11.21
CA CYS A 59 -4.42 -6.48 -11.37
C CYS A 59 -3.00 -6.15 -11.82
N ALA A 60 -2.86 -5.14 -12.68
CA ALA A 60 -1.56 -4.67 -13.13
C ALA A 60 -0.75 -4.06 -11.98
N ALA A 61 -1.38 -3.32 -11.07
CA ALA A 61 -0.75 -2.75 -9.88
C ALA A 61 -0.31 -3.83 -8.87
N LEU A 62 -1.02 -4.96 -8.83
CA LEU A 62 -0.62 -6.15 -8.08
C LEU A 62 0.48 -6.96 -8.79
N ASN A 63 0.97 -6.52 -9.94
CA ASN A 63 1.95 -7.21 -10.76
C ASN A 63 1.53 -8.64 -11.15
N THR A 64 0.23 -8.88 -11.30
CA THR A 64 -0.29 -10.17 -11.79
C THR A 64 -0.46 -10.13 -13.30
N ARG A 65 -0.39 -11.29 -13.95
CA ARG A 65 -0.49 -11.41 -15.41
C ARG A 65 -1.92 -11.36 -15.97
N GLN A 66 -2.92 -11.80 -15.21
CA GLN A 66 -4.29 -11.99 -15.67
C GLN A 66 -5.30 -11.20 -14.83
N ALA A 67 -6.39 -10.77 -15.48
CA ALA A 67 -7.49 -10.02 -14.90
C ALA A 67 -8.83 -10.66 -15.33
N GLY A 68 -9.56 -11.22 -14.38
CA GLY A 68 -10.91 -11.72 -14.56
C GLY A 68 -11.94 -10.68 -14.14
N ILE A 69 -13.00 -10.47 -14.91
CA ILE A 69 -14.05 -9.50 -14.58
C ILE A 69 -15.45 -10.15 -14.62
N HIS A 70 -16.17 -9.98 -13.52
CA HIS A 70 -17.57 -10.37 -13.37
C HIS A 70 -18.40 -9.15 -12.95
N LYS A 71 -18.92 -8.42 -13.95
CA LYS A 71 -19.53 -7.11 -13.75
C LYS A 71 -20.86 -7.15 -13.01
N SER A 72 -21.68 -8.19 -13.16
CA SER A 72 -22.96 -8.33 -12.45
C SER A 72 -22.80 -8.27 -10.94
N GLU A 73 -21.74 -8.91 -10.43
CA GLU A 73 -21.41 -8.95 -9.01
C GLU A 73 -20.31 -7.95 -8.63
N ASN A 74 -19.90 -7.07 -9.57
CA ASN A 74 -18.86 -6.07 -9.37
C ASN A 74 -17.51 -6.65 -8.89
N PHE A 75 -17.19 -7.88 -9.29
CA PHE A 75 -15.91 -8.51 -8.92
C PHE A 75 -14.85 -8.40 -10.01
N CYS A 76 -13.63 -8.13 -9.56
CA CYS A 76 -12.40 -8.22 -10.32
C CYS A 76 -11.47 -9.26 -9.68
N TYR A 77 -10.88 -10.13 -10.49
CA TYR A 77 -10.01 -11.23 -10.09
C TYR A 77 -8.63 -11.00 -10.68
N CYS A 78 -7.56 -11.18 -9.90
CA CYS A 78 -6.19 -10.98 -10.34
C CYS A 78 -5.37 -12.24 -10.06
N GLY A 79 -4.47 -12.62 -10.97
CA GLY A 79 -3.61 -13.77 -10.77
C GLY A 79 -2.67 -14.03 -11.93
N ASP A 80 -1.74 -14.96 -11.77
CA ASP A 80 -0.82 -15.37 -12.84
C ASP A 80 -1.33 -16.55 -13.67
N GLY A 81 -2.54 -17.01 -13.34
CA GLY A 81 -3.26 -18.10 -13.98
C GLY A 81 -4.70 -18.15 -13.49
N ILE A 82 -5.48 -19.03 -14.10
CA ILE A 82 -6.78 -19.45 -13.59
C ILE A 82 -6.59 -20.71 -12.75
N ASP A 83 -7.39 -20.86 -11.69
CA ASP A 83 -7.43 -22.06 -10.87
C ASP A 83 -7.66 -23.31 -11.73
N GLU A 84 -6.97 -24.41 -11.42
CA GLU A 84 -7.09 -25.65 -12.20
C GLU A 84 -8.50 -26.25 -12.21
N ASN A 85 -9.32 -25.90 -11.21
CA ASN A 85 -10.71 -26.33 -11.09
C ASN A 85 -11.70 -25.40 -11.80
N SER A 86 -11.24 -24.23 -12.28
CA SER A 86 -12.10 -23.33 -13.05
C SER A 86 -12.29 -23.87 -14.47
N GLU A 87 -13.55 -23.95 -14.89
CA GLU A 87 -13.93 -24.49 -16.18
C GLU A 87 -14.06 -23.38 -17.22
N ARG A 88 -13.44 -23.56 -18.39
CA ARG A 88 -13.67 -22.70 -19.55
C ARG A 88 -15.08 -22.94 -20.09
N LYS A 89 -15.88 -21.88 -20.16
CA LYS A 89 -17.25 -21.91 -20.65
C LYS A 89 -17.32 -21.39 -22.09
N ASP A 90 -18.49 -21.55 -22.71
CA ASP A 90 -18.75 -20.97 -24.03
C ASP A 90 -18.63 -19.44 -23.97
N ASP A 91 -17.88 -18.85 -24.91
CA ASP A 91 -17.63 -17.41 -24.94
C ASP A 91 -18.92 -16.59 -25.09
N THR A 92 -20.00 -17.18 -25.62
CA THR A 92 -21.33 -16.56 -25.72
C THR A 92 -22.00 -16.33 -24.36
N LEU A 93 -21.57 -17.01 -23.30
CA LEU A 93 -22.08 -16.79 -21.94
C LEU A 93 -21.50 -15.51 -21.33
N CYS A 94 -20.31 -15.10 -21.74
CA CYS A 94 -19.72 -13.82 -21.38
C CYS A 94 -20.27 -12.72 -22.31
N ASN A 95 -21.57 -12.42 -22.19
CA ASN A 95 -22.29 -11.52 -23.08
C ASN A 95 -22.48 -10.09 -22.53
N ILE A 96 -22.03 -9.82 -21.31
CA ILE A 96 -22.18 -8.50 -20.71
C ILE A 96 -21.13 -7.57 -21.28
N SER A 97 -21.55 -6.45 -21.86
CA SER A 97 -20.62 -5.42 -22.33
C SER A 97 -19.95 -4.70 -21.15
N CYS A 98 -18.64 -4.48 -21.28
CA CYS A 98 -17.85 -3.73 -20.32
C CYS A 98 -18.27 -2.26 -20.17
N GLY A 99 -18.94 -1.68 -21.18
CA GLY A 99 -19.47 -0.31 -21.14
C GLY A 99 -18.37 0.76 -21.19
N GLN A 100 -18.58 1.84 -21.97
CA GLN A 100 -17.60 2.92 -22.21
C GLN A 100 -16.28 2.47 -22.87
N ASP A 101 -16.21 1.26 -23.44
CA ASP A 101 -15.08 0.90 -24.29
C ASP A 101 -15.10 1.70 -25.59
N LYS A 102 -13.90 2.00 -26.11
CA LYS A 102 -13.74 2.69 -27.39
C LYS A 102 -14.59 2.00 -28.47
N PRO A 103 -15.25 2.75 -29.38
CA PRO A 103 -15.99 2.16 -30.49
C PRO A 103 -15.12 1.15 -31.24
N GLY A 104 -15.56 -0.11 -31.32
CA GLY A 104 -14.86 -1.19 -32.02
C GLY A 104 -14.11 -2.19 -31.15
N ALA A 105 -13.90 -1.91 -29.85
CA ALA A 105 -13.36 -2.91 -28.92
C ALA A 105 -14.52 -3.76 -28.37
N ASN A 106 -14.80 -4.90 -29.01
CA ASN A 106 -15.86 -5.84 -28.57
C ASN A 106 -15.41 -6.61 -27.32
N ARG A 107 -15.37 -5.92 -26.17
CA ARG A 107 -14.91 -6.46 -24.89
C ARG A 107 -16.09 -6.80 -23.97
N THR A 108 -16.00 -7.98 -23.38
CA THR A 108 -17.02 -8.56 -22.50
C THR A 108 -16.55 -8.55 -21.05
N CYS A 109 -17.48 -8.41 -20.11
CA CYS A 109 -17.23 -8.24 -18.69
C CYS A 109 -17.98 -9.28 -17.86
N GLY A 110 -17.90 -10.53 -18.31
CA GLY A 110 -18.57 -11.67 -17.72
C GLY A 110 -20.01 -11.84 -18.22
N GLY A 111 -20.78 -12.58 -17.43
CA GLY A 111 -22.14 -13.01 -17.70
C GLY A 111 -22.79 -13.54 -16.42
N GLU A 112 -23.88 -14.28 -16.55
CA GLU A 112 -24.47 -14.95 -15.39
C GLU A 112 -23.57 -16.09 -14.92
N ASN A 113 -23.00 -15.95 -13.71
CA ASN A 113 -22.07 -16.93 -13.11
C ASN A 113 -20.83 -17.25 -13.95
N VAL A 114 -20.41 -16.30 -14.82
CA VAL A 114 -19.18 -16.40 -15.60
C VAL A 114 -18.42 -15.08 -15.62
N MET A 115 -17.10 -15.16 -15.71
CA MET A 115 -16.19 -14.02 -15.82
C MET A 115 -15.47 -14.03 -17.17
N SER A 116 -15.19 -12.84 -17.68
CA SER A 116 -14.29 -12.65 -18.83
C SER A 116 -12.86 -12.53 -18.34
N LEU A 117 -11.95 -13.36 -18.85
CA LEU A 117 -10.53 -13.30 -18.52
C LEU A 117 -9.73 -12.54 -19.58
N TYR A 118 -8.86 -11.65 -19.13
CA TYR A 118 -7.93 -10.89 -19.95
C TYR A 118 -6.48 -11.10 -19.50
N ASP A 119 -5.55 -11.02 -20.44
CA ASP A 119 -4.09 -11.13 -20.26
C ASP A 119 -3.40 -10.03 -21.09
N ASN A 120 -2.07 -9.95 -20.98
CA ASN A 120 -1.22 -9.07 -21.75
C ASN A 120 -1.62 -7.58 -21.63
N PHE A 121 -2.17 -7.21 -20.48
CA PHE A 121 -2.19 -5.81 -20.09
C PHE A 121 -0.79 -5.37 -19.68
N PRO A 122 -0.49 -4.06 -19.72
CA PRO A 122 0.76 -3.56 -19.17
C PRO A 122 0.84 -4.04 -17.72
N THR A 123 1.69 -5.02 -17.45
CA THR A 123 2.11 -5.24 -16.06
C THR A 123 2.64 -3.89 -15.62
N LEU A 124 2.09 -3.32 -14.55
CA LEU A 124 2.67 -2.13 -13.94
C LEU A 124 3.92 -2.61 -13.21
N LYS A 125 4.89 -3.15 -13.97
CA LYS A 125 6.24 -3.32 -13.48
C LYS A 125 6.69 -1.92 -13.11
N PRO A 126 7.07 -1.69 -11.85
CA PRO A 126 7.72 -0.45 -11.45
C PRO A 126 8.97 -0.30 -12.31
N THR A 127 8.84 0.38 -13.44
CA THR A 127 9.94 0.67 -14.34
C THR A 127 10.33 2.07 -13.96
N MET A 128 11.52 2.22 -13.38
CA MET A 128 12.07 3.51 -12.98
C MET A 128 11.96 4.50 -14.15
N VAL A 129 11.00 5.41 -14.12
CA VAL A 129 10.94 6.49 -15.10
C VAL A 129 12.07 7.47 -14.73
N ASP A 130 13.03 7.64 -15.63
CA ASP A 130 14.09 8.64 -15.57
C ASP A 130 15.08 8.54 -14.38
N ASN A 131 15.21 7.38 -13.73
CA ASN A 131 15.97 7.22 -12.47
C ASN A 131 15.51 8.18 -11.36
N ASN A 132 14.24 8.61 -11.41
CA ASN A 132 13.73 9.55 -10.42
C ASN A 132 13.40 8.84 -9.10
N ILE A 133 14.26 9.03 -8.10
CA ILE A 133 14.12 8.43 -6.76
C ILE A 133 13.83 9.55 -5.77
N SER A 134 12.87 9.30 -4.88
CA SER A 134 12.63 10.13 -3.71
C SER A 134 12.88 9.31 -2.44
N PHE A 135 13.54 9.90 -1.45
CA PHE A 135 13.77 9.29 -0.14
C PHE A 135 13.10 10.13 0.93
N LEU A 136 12.33 9.48 1.80
CA LEU A 136 11.81 10.05 3.03
C LEU A 136 12.71 9.59 4.18
N LEU A 137 13.30 10.52 4.93
CA LEU A 137 14.19 10.20 6.04
C LEU A 137 13.74 10.95 7.29
N GLY A 138 13.52 10.21 8.38
CA GLY A 138 13.46 10.77 9.73
C GLY A 138 14.89 11.07 10.19
N THR A 139 15.14 12.29 10.66
CA THR A 139 16.45 12.71 11.16
C THR A 139 16.27 13.42 12.49
N ALA A 140 17.08 13.06 13.49
CA ALA A 140 17.15 13.75 14.76
C ALA A 140 18.26 14.81 14.71
N PRO A 141 18.01 16.08 15.08
CA PRO A 141 16.76 16.63 15.63
C PRO A 141 15.78 17.24 14.61
N GLU A 142 16.06 17.15 13.30
CA GLU A 142 15.44 18.05 12.31
C GLU A 142 14.10 17.57 11.73
N GLY A 143 13.68 16.36 12.06
CA GLY A 143 12.43 15.76 11.62
C GLY A 143 12.50 15.07 10.28
N VAL A 144 11.40 15.14 9.52
CA VAL A 144 11.21 14.36 8.30
C VAL A 144 11.64 15.18 7.08
N ARG A 145 12.62 14.66 6.35
CA ARG A 145 13.19 15.25 5.15
C ARG A 145 12.84 14.44 3.90
N LEU A 146 12.58 15.14 2.80
CA LEU A 146 12.33 14.56 1.48
C LEU A 146 13.46 14.95 0.52
N TYR A 147 14.22 13.94 0.09
CA TYR A 147 15.27 14.06 -0.91
C TYR A 147 14.73 13.62 -2.26
N ARG A 148 15.11 14.31 -3.33
CA ARG A 148 14.72 13.93 -4.70
C ARG A 148 15.92 13.98 -5.64
N SER A 149 16.03 12.97 -6.50
CA SER A 149 16.94 13.02 -7.65
C SER A 149 16.56 14.17 -8.60
N PRO A 150 17.51 14.69 -9.40
CA PRO A 150 18.90 14.23 -9.53
C PRO A 150 19.85 14.73 -8.43
N ASP A 151 19.45 15.72 -7.64
CA ASP A 151 20.32 16.38 -6.64
C ASP A 151 19.99 15.94 -5.22
N LEU A 152 20.51 14.77 -4.82
CA LEU A 152 20.31 14.20 -3.48
C LEU A 152 21.07 14.94 -2.36
N HIS A 153 21.75 16.05 -2.67
CA HIS A 153 22.33 16.94 -1.65
C HIS A 153 21.31 17.97 -1.13
N LYS A 154 20.18 18.13 -1.81
CA LYS A 154 19.09 19.01 -1.38
C LYS A 154 17.94 18.20 -0.81
N TYR A 155 17.26 18.81 0.16
CA TYR A 155 16.07 18.25 0.77
C TYR A 155 15.04 19.34 1.04
N ASP A 156 13.79 18.90 1.09
CA ASP A 156 12.68 19.66 1.67
C ASP A 156 12.37 19.13 3.06
N THR A 157 12.05 20.01 4.01
CA THR A 157 11.53 19.61 5.32
C THR A 157 10.01 19.46 5.24
N LEU A 158 9.49 18.27 5.57
CA LEU A 158 8.05 17.99 5.58
C LEU A 158 7.44 18.09 6.98
N MET A 159 8.21 17.73 8.00
CA MET A 159 7.79 17.79 9.40
C MET A 159 8.96 18.22 10.26
N SER A 160 8.72 19.15 11.17
CA SER A 160 9.67 19.58 12.19
C SER A 160 8.89 19.96 13.45
N THR A 161 9.42 19.60 14.62
CA THR A 161 8.89 19.98 15.94
C THR A 161 10.04 19.93 16.94
N ASP A 162 9.96 20.72 18.01
CA ASP A 162 10.96 20.73 19.08
C ASP A 162 11.03 19.39 19.84
N THR A 163 10.00 18.54 19.71
CA THR A 163 9.92 17.19 20.31
C THR A 163 10.69 16.12 19.51
N PHE A 164 11.21 16.44 18.34
CA PHE A 164 12.05 15.55 17.53
C PHE A 164 13.50 15.44 18.06
N ASN A 165 13.78 15.93 19.27
CA ASN A 165 15.09 15.81 19.92
C ASN A 165 15.29 14.47 20.66
N ASP A 166 14.21 13.77 21.04
CA ASP A 166 14.23 12.52 21.82
C ASP A 166 13.83 11.30 20.95
N PHE A 167 14.57 11.06 19.87
CA PHE A 167 14.32 9.90 19.02
C PHE A 167 14.65 8.59 19.72
N SER A 168 13.62 7.79 20.00
CA SER A 168 13.75 6.34 20.01
C SER A 168 13.03 5.81 18.76
N SER A 169 13.81 5.40 17.75
CA SER A 169 13.45 4.78 16.46
C SER A 169 12.77 5.64 15.37
N ASP A 170 13.55 5.89 14.31
CA ASP A 170 13.26 6.64 13.07
C ASP A 170 12.25 5.92 12.15
N GLU A 171 10.98 5.91 12.52
CA GLU A 171 9.93 5.35 11.66
C GLU A 171 9.18 6.44 10.93
N VAL A 172 9.29 6.39 9.60
CA VAL A 172 8.52 7.21 8.66
C VAL A 172 7.79 6.29 7.71
N ASP A 173 6.54 6.62 7.42
CA ASP A 173 5.73 5.89 6.46
C ASP A 173 4.76 6.86 5.77
N TYR A 174 4.11 6.47 4.68
CA TYR A 174 3.37 7.40 3.84
C TYR A 174 2.15 6.78 3.16
N HIS A 175 1.17 7.64 2.87
CA HIS A 175 0.06 7.33 2.00
C HIS A 175 0.17 8.19 0.73
N TYR A 176 0.78 7.61 -0.31
CA TYR A 176 1.15 8.36 -1.51
C TYR A 176 -0.05 8.99 -2.24
N ALA A 177 -1.10 8.19 -2.50
CA ALA A 177 -2.27 8.65 -3.26
C ALA A 177 -3.02 9.82 -2.59
N LYS A 178 -2.91 9.97 -1.26
CA LYS A 178 -3.51 11.06 -0.49
C LYS A 178 -2.53 12.18 -0.15
N ASN A 179 -1.28 12.07 -0.62
CA ASN A 179 -0.22 13.05 -0.35
C ASN A 179 0.02 13.23 1.17
N LEU A 180 -0.01 12.14 1.94
CA LEU A 180 0.20 12.17 3.39
C LEU A 180 1.50 11.44 3.77
N GLY A 181 2.25 12.01 4.69
CA GLY A 181 3.39 11.38 5.36
C GLY A 181 3.13 11.28 6.84
N PHE A 182 3.72 10.27 7.48
CA PHE A 182 3.58 9.97 8.90
C PHE A 182 4.95 9.72 9.52
N ALA A 183 5.08 10.08 10.80
CA ALA A 183 6.30 9.85 11.56
C ALA A 183 6.00 9.52 13.00
N LEU A 184 6.77 8.60 13.58
CA LEU A 184 6.74 8.29 15.00
C LEU A 184 7.88 9.05 15.69
N ALA A 185 7.54 9.88 16.68
CA ALA A 185 8.52 10.50 17.57
C ALA A 185 7.91 10.73 18.96
N ASP A 186 8.71 10.62 20.02
CA ASP A 186 8.25 10.80 21.40
C ASP A 186 6.97 9.98 21.74
N GLY A 187 6.86 8.77 21.15
CA GLY A 187 5.69 7.90 21.32
C GLY A 187 4.37 8.43 20.73
N LYS A 188 4.45 9.45 19.86
CA LYS A 188 3.30 10.01 19.13
C LYS A 188 3.45 9.79 17.64
N ILE A 189 2.33 9.55 16.98
CA ILE A 189 2.28 9.51 15.51
C ILE A 189 1.86 10.89 15.01
N TYR A 190 2.71 11.46 14.19
CA TYR A 190 2.54 12.74 13.53
C TYR A 190 2.14 12.53 12.08
N LYS A 191 1.38 13.48 11.53
CA LYS A 191 0.94 13.53 10.14
C LYS A 191 1.26 14.89 9.52
N SER A 192 1.70 14.87 8.26
CA SER A 192 1.83 16.06 7.41
C SER A 192 1.58 15.68 5.94
N THR A 193 1.69 16.64 5.04
CA THR A 193 1.61 16.39 3.60
C THR A 193 2.98 16.04 3.01
N LEU A 194 3.01 15.21 1.96
CA LEU A 194 4.25 14.94 1.20
C LEU A 194 4.66 16.11 0.30
N THR A 195 3.76 17.06 0.09
CA THR A 195 4.08 18.32 -0.59
C THR A 195 4.91 19.20 0.34
N PRO A 196 6.12 19.63 -0.09
CA PRO A 196 6.94 20.55 0.67
C PRO A 196 6.17 21.82 1.05
N ASN A 197 6.20 22.15 2.33
CA ASN A 197 5.69 23.41 2.84
C ASN A 197 6.90 24.22 3.33
N SER A 198 7.17 25.36 2.71
CA SER A 198 8.25 26.27 3.14
C SER A 198 8.08 26.76 4.57
N ASN A 199 6.87 26.66 5.13
CA ASN A 199 6.51 26.98 6.50
C ASN A 199 6.36 25.73 7.40
N ALA A 200 6.89 24.56 7.01
CA ALA A 200 6.76 23.34 7.82
C ALA A 200 7.25 23.53 9.26
N ASN A 201 8.31 24.34 9.45
CA ASN A 201 8.87 24.65 10.77
C ASN A 201 7.94 25.51 11.65
N SER A 202 7.02 26.28 11.07
CA SER A 202 6.11 27.16 11.81
C SER A 202 4.69 26.61 11.93
N THR A 203 4.27 25.76 11.00
CA THR A 203 2.92 25.16 11.01
C THR A 203 2.88 23.91 11.90
N GLY A 204 4.00 23.16 11.95
CA GLY A 204 4.11 21.90 12.69
C GLY A 204 3.27 20.77 12.09
N PRO A 205 3.62 19.51 12.33
CA PRO A 205 2.78 18.38 11.96
C PRO A 205 1.58 18.21 12.92
N THR A 206 0.53 17.55 12.44
CA THR A 206 -0.64 17.21 13.26
C THR A 206 -0.36 15.94 14.05
N VAL A 207 -0.60 15.95 15.37
CA VAL A 207 -0.60 14.71 16.17
C VAL A 207 -1.91 13.96 15.92
N ILE A 208 -1.82 12.77 15.34
CA ILE A 208 -2.99 11.92 15.11
C ILE A 208 -3.18 10.89 16.23
N LYS A 209 -2.09 10.52 16.92
CA LYS A 209 -2.17 9.66 18.10
C LYS A 209 -1.07 9.94 19.11
N ASP A 210 -1.47 9.97 20.37
CA ASP A 210 -0.63 10.01 21.55
C ASP A 210 -1.02 8.80 22.41
N ASP A 211 -0.24 7.72 22.31
CA ASP A 211 -0.51 6.44 22.99
C ASP A 211 0.81 5.88 23.53
N PHE A 212 1.48 6.73 24.31
CA PHE A 212 2.82 6.46 24.81
C PHE A 212 2.88 5.22 25.72
N PRO A 213 3.88 4.33 25.54
CA PRO A 213 4.89 4.35 24.48
C PRO A 213 4.46 3.51 23.25
N ILE A 214 4.65 4.06 22.05
CA ILE A 214 4.51 3.33 20.79
C ILE A 214 5.87 2.73 20.41
N ALA A 215 5.88 1.44 20.05
CA ALA A 215 7.08 0.72 19.64
C ALA A 215 7.36 0.95 18.16
N SER A 216 6.34 0.72 17.32
CA SER A 216 6.42 0.81 15.88
C SER A 216 5.04 1.05 15.25
N PHE A 217 4.98 1.60 14.03
CA PHE A 217 3.74 1.78 13.26
C PHE A 217 3.90 1.47 11.76
N ALA A 218 2.77 1.25 11.09
CA ALA A 218 2.69 1.07 9.64
C ALA A 218 1.38 1.66 9.08
N VAL A 219 1.44 2.19 7.85
CA VAL A 219 0.34 2.80 7.12
C VAL A 219 -0.19 1.82 6.08
N ASP A 220 -1.45 1.42 6.25
CA ASP A 220 -2.21 0.73 5.21
C ASP A 220 -2.81 1.76 4.26
N TRP A 221 -2.07 2.02 3.18
CA TRP A 221 -2.46 2.99 2.16
C TRP A 221 -3.63 2.54 1.28
N PHE A 222 -4.15 1.32 1.47
CA PHE A 222 -5.27 0.81 0.70
C PHE A 222 -6.59 0.96 1.47
N HIS A 223 -6.54 0.77 2.79
CA HIS A 223 -7.69 0.86 3.68
C HIS A 223 -7.72 2.14 4.52
N ASP A 224 -6.88 3.12 4.23
CA ASP A 224 -6.83 4.40 4.96
C ASP A 224 -6.66 4.20 6.48
N THR A 225 -5.84 3.24 6.88
CA THR A 225 -5.72 2.82 8.28
C THR A 225 -4.26 2.84 8.73
N ILE A 226 -4.02 3.24 9.97
CA ILE A 226 -2.71 3.16 10.62
C ILE A 226 -2.77 2.10 11.70
N TYR A 227 -1.76 1.25 11.72
CA TYR A 227 -1.56 0.22 12.73
C TYR A 227 -0.34 0.56 13.56
N TRP A 228 -0.38 0.31 14.87
CA TRP A 228 0.80 0.46 15.72
C TRP A 228 0.82 -0.56 16.84
N ALA A 229 2.02 -0.80 17.36
CA ALA A 229 2.27 -1.66 18.51
C ALA A 229 2.65 -0.83 19.73
N SER A 230 2.14 -1.20 20.90
CA SER A 230 2.59 -0.62 22.16
C SER A 230 3.95 -1.17 22.58
N ARG A 231 4.80 -0.31 23.15
CA ARG A 231 6.09 -0.66 23.75
C ARG A 231 5.91 -1.03 25.23
N ASP A 232 5.16 -2.10 25.49
CA ASP A 232 4.99 -2.67 26.84
C ASP A 232 5.65 -4.05 26.90
N HIS A 233 6.71 -4.19 27.71
CA HIS A 233 7.50 -5.41 27.85
C HIS A 233 6.74 -6.62 28.41
N SER A 234 5.54 -6.40 28.97
CA SER A 234 4.72 -7.45 29.58
C SER A 234 3.39 -7.67 28.86
N ASN A 235 2.85 -6.65 28.16
CA ASN A 235 1.56 -6.74 27.47
C ASN A 235 1.56 -5.95 26.14
N TYR A 236 1.99 -6.57 25.04
CA TYR A 236 1.89 -5.93 23.73
C TYR A 236 0.45 -5.85 23.27
N SER A 237 0.11 -4.72 22.66
CA SER A 237 -1.13 -4.58 21.92
C SER A 237 -0.85 -4.04 20.53
N VAL A 238 -1.56 -4.59 19.55
CA VAL A 238 -1.64 -4.00 18.21
C VAL A 238 -2.96 -3.29 18.11
N LYS A 239 -2.91 -2.01 17.74
CA LYS A 239 -4.08 -1.14 17.63
C LYS A 239 -4.16 -0.55 16.23
N SER A 240 -5.35 -0.07 15.87
CA SER A 240 -5.58 0.65 14.62
C SER A 240 -6.40 1.91 14.79
N VAL A 241 -6.25 2.83 13.84
CA VAL A 241 -6.97 4.11 13.75
C VAL A 241 -7.03 4.57 12.29
N ASP A 242 -8.01 5.40 11.96
CA ASP A 242 -8.07 6.11 10.67
C ASP A 242 -6.91 7.10 10.51
N LEU A 243 -6.56 7.48 9.27
CA LEU A 243 -5.51 8.47 8.97
C LEU A 243 -5.69 9.82 9.68
N ASP A 244 -6.93 10.20 10.01
CA ASP A 244 -7.26 11.42 10.74
C ASP A 244 -7.24 11.26 12.27
N GLY A 245 -6.99 10.04 12.76
CA GLY A 245 -6.94 9.74 14.18
C GLY A 245 -8.31 9.42 14.76
N GLY A 246 -8.49 9.70 16.05
CA GLY A 246 -9.72 9.43 16.78
C GLY A 246 -9.66 8.19 17.68
N ASN A 247 -10.78 7.45 17.74
CA ASN A 247 -10.91 6.29 18.62
C ASN A 247 -10.13 5.10 18.07
N ALA A 248 -9.18 4.63 18.87
CA ALA A 248 -8.37 3.47 18.54
C ALA A 248 -9.14 2.18 18.78
N THR A 249 -8.97 1.21 17.88
CA THR A 249 -9.45 -0.16 18.08
C THR A 249 -8.27 -1.05 18.46
N THR A 250 -8.42 -1.89 19.48
CA THR A 250 -7.40 -2.91 19.82
C THR A 250 -7.70 -4.18 19.05
N LEU A 251 -6.74 -4.62 18.24
CA LEU A 251 -6.88 -5.79 17.37
C LEU A 251 -6.29 -7.04 18.00
N LEU A 252 -5.17 -6.87 18.71
CA LEU A 252 -4.43 -7.97 19.31
C LEU A 252 -3.93 -7.55 20.69
N LYS A 253 -3.95 -8.50 21.63
CA LYS A 253 -3.24 -8.42 22.92
C LYS A 253 -2.44 -9.69 23.08
N ILE A 254 -1.14 -9.57 23.30
CA ILE A 254 -0.25 -10.72 23.49
C ILE A 254 0.46 -10.58 24.83
N GLN A 255 0.34 -11.62 25.66
CA GLN A 255 1.08 -11.76 26.91
C GLN A 255 2.36 -12.55 26.64
N THR A 256 3.45 -11.86 26.33
CA THR A 256 4.78 -12.46 26.13
C THR A 256 5.85 -11.54 26.72
N SER A 257 7.08 -12.05 26.87
CA SER A 257 8.27 -11.22 27.04
C SER A 257 8.94 -10.97 25.68
N GLY A 258 9.28 -9.71 25.36
CA GLY A 258 9.84 -9.32 24.08
C GLY A 258 9.95 -7.80 23.86
N THR A 259 10.19 -7.39 22.62
CA THR A 259 10.06 -6.02 22.14
C THR A 259 9.64 -6.06 20.68
N VAL A 260 8.60 -5.32 20.29
CA VAL A 260 8.31 -5.10 18.87
C VAL A 260 9.44 -4.24 18.29
N GLN A 261 10.08 -4.72 17.23
CA GLN A 261 11.18 -4.02 16.58
C GLN A 261 10.69 -3.12 15.44
N CYS A 262 9.84 -3.68 14.57
CA CYS A 262 9.22 -2.97 13.47
C CYS A 262 7.87 -3.61 13.15
N MET A 263 7.02 -2.85 12.49
CA MET A 263 5.77 -3.27 11.91
C MET A 263 5.77 -2.91 10.44
N GLU A 264 5.27 -3.82 9.64
CA GLU A 264 5.00 -3.61 8.22
C GLU A 264 3.63 -4.19 7.94
N VAL A 265 2.91 -3.59 6.99
CA VAL A 265 1.61 -4.09 6.56
C VAL A 265 1.72 -4.41 5.08
N ASP A 266 1.25 -5.60 4.72
CA ASP A 266 0.86 -5.88 3.35
C ASP A 266 -0.63 -5.51 3.22
N PRO A 267 -0.96 -4.40 2.56
CA PRO A 267 -2.33 -3.92 2.49
C PRO A 267 -3.15 -4.68 1.43
N TYR A 268 -2.52 -5.55 0.64
CA TYR A 268 -3.18 -6.34 -0.40
C TYR A 268 -3.41 -7.78 0.08
N GLU A 269 -2.44 -8.38 0.78
CA GLU A 269 -2.57 -9.70 1.37
C GLU A 269 -2.51 -9.68 2.89
N ARG A 270 -3.51 -10.26 3.56
CA ARG A 270 -3.39 -10.64 4.97
C ARG A 270 -2.35 -11.74 5.07
N LEU A 271 -1.09 -11.39 5.36
CA LEU A 271 0.05 -12.30 5.55
C LEU A 271 -0.38 -13.60 6.22
N PHE A 272 -0.50 -14.66 5.40
CA PHE A 272 -0.83 -16.05 5.75
C PHE A 272 -2.18 -16.28 6.46
N ASN A 273 -3.18 -16.72 5.69
CA ASN A 273 -4.21 -17.64 6.20
C ASN A 273 -3.80 -19.07 5.80
N THR A 274 -3.10 -19.78 6.70
CA THR A 274 -3.14 -21.25 6.76
C THR A 274 -4.51 -21.71 7.25
#